data_AF-A0A432HPX8-F1
#
_entry.id   AF-A0A432HPX8-F1
#
_cell.length_a   1.000
_cell.length_b   1.000
_cell.length_c   1.000
_cell.angle_alpha   90.00
_cell.angle_beta   90.00
_cell.angle_gamma   90.00
#
_symmetry.space_group_name_H-M   'P 1'
#
loop_
_entity.id
_entity.type
_entity.pdbx_description
1 polymer ?
#
loop_
_entity_poly.entity_id
_entity_poly.type
_entity_poly.pdbx_seq_one_letter_code
_entity_poly.pdbx_strand_id
1 'polypeptide(L)'
;MDSTLRMLYHLAQGPLVWAAFILFWVGSVYQVARLLSLTRKMETRRRGRAPDEGPLSAARSTDGQPGRWSARLRLSIAGTHSLTIGVSVIFHTLLFMVPLFLLAHNILVDEAWGVSLFAFREKLSDYLTWLFLACVLFFLLRRILLARLRAISSFQDYYILFLAAAPFASGLLAYHQIFDYRTMITLHMLLGEIMLVSIPFTKIAHLFLFFVLRFLVNHEYSLGSGRRAWR
;
A
#
# COMPACT_ATOMS: atom_id res chain seq x y z
N MET A 1 -23.22 -30.77 0.28
CA MET A 1 -22.38 -29.72 0.89
C MET A 1 -22.21 -28.47 -0.01
N ASP A 2 -23.12 -28.22 -0.94
CA ASP A 2 -22.86 -27.34 -2.10
C ASP A 2 -23.85 -26.13 -2.19
N SER A 3 -24.82 -26.04 -1.27
CA SER A 3 -25.79 -24.92 -1.25
C SER A 3 -25.27 -23.70 -0.48
N THR A 4 -24.61 -23.91 0.65
CA THR A 4 -23.99 -22.83 1.45
C THR A 4 -22.84 -22.16 0.72
N LEU A 5 -21.97 -22.92 0.07
CA LEU A 5 -20.86 -22.37 -0.70
C LEU A 5 -21.34 -21.58 -1.93
N ARG A 6 -22.42 -22.05 -2.59
CA ARG A 6 -23.14 -21.29 -3.63
C ARG A 6 -23.64 -19.94 -3.10
N MET A 7 -24.32 -19.96 -1.97
CA MET A 7 -24.86 -18.74 -1.35
C MET A 7 -23.75 -17.75 -1.02
N LEU A 8 -22.66 -18.20 -0.38
CA LEU A 8 -21.51 -17.36 -0.02
C LEU A 8 -20.84 -16.76 -1.27
N TYR A 9 -20.66 -17.55 -2.32
CA TYR A 9 -20.10 -17.08 -3.59
C TYR A 9 -20.93 -15.94 -4.19
N HIS A 10 -22.25 -16.11 -4.29
CA HIS A 10 -23.14 -15.07 -4.82
C HIS A 10 -23.19 -13.82 -3.93
N LEU A 11 -23.11 -14.01 -2.60
CA LEU A 11 -23.07 -12.92 -1.64
C LEU A 11 -21.79 -12.09 -1.78
N ALA A 12 -20.64 -12.75 -1.92
CA ALA A 12 -19.33 -12.13 -2.14
C ALA A 12 -19.30 -11.36 -3.48
N GLN A 13 -19.66 -12.03 -4.59
CA GLN A 13 -19.65 -11.44 -5.92
C GLN A 13 -20.60 -10.23 -6.06
N GLY A 14 -21.71 -10.21 -5.31
CA GLY A 14 -22.75 -9.18 -5.42
C GLY A 14 -22.73 -8.17 -4.27
N PRO A 15 -23.60 -8.32 -3.25
CA PRO A 15 -23.83 -7.28 -2.25
C PRO A 15 -22.63 -6.97 -1.35
N LEU A 16 -21.78 -7.96 -1.03
CA LEU A 16 -20.67 -7.74 -0.11
C LEU A 16 -19.56 -6.88 -0.72
N VAL A 17 -19.19 -7.10 -1.98
CA VAL A 17 -18.14 -6.30 -2.61
C VAL A 17 -18.53 -4.81 -2.65
N TRP A 18 -19.80 -4.50 -2.91
CA TRP A 18 -20.30 -3.11 -2.85
C TRP A 18 -20.27 -2.54 -1.44
N ALA A 19 -20.68 -3.31 -0.43
CA ALA A 19 -20.55 -2.89 0.97
C ALA A 19 -19.09 -2.64 1.35
N ALA A 20 -18.16 -3.50 0.92
CA ALA A 20 -16.74 -3.36 1.15
C ALA A 20 -16.18 -2.08 0.49
N PHE A 21 -16.57 -1.78 -0.76
CA PHE A 21 -16.19 -0.55 -1.43
C PHE A 21 -16.72 0.70 -0.71
N ILE A 22 -17.98 0.69 -0.28
CA ILE A 22 -18.57 1.83 0.45
C ILE A 22 -17.80 2.06 1.76
N LEU A 23 -17.56 1.00 2.54
CA LEU A 23 -16.81 1.09 3.79
C LEU A 23 -15.37 1.57 3.57
N PHE A 24 -14.71 1.07 2.52
CA PHE A 24 -13.38 1.51 2.11
C PHE A 24 -13.34 3.01 1.81
N TRP A 25 -14.24 3.51 0.96
CA TRP A 25 -14.27 4.91 0.56
C TRP A 25 -14.66 5.85 1.70
N VAL A 26 -15.74 5.52 2.43
CA VAL A 26 -16.20 6.31 3.59
C VAL A 26 -15.13 6.35 4.67
N GLY A 27 -14.53 5.20 4.99
CA GLY A 27 -13.44 5.12 5.96
C GLY A 27 -12.20 5.91 5.52
N SER A 28 -11.84 5.85 4.23
CA SER A 28 -10.69 6.60 3.69
C SER A 28 -10.92 8.12 3.76
N VAL A 29 -12.11 8.60 3.38
CA VAL A 29 -12.50 10.01 3.50
C VAL A 29 -12.49 10.45 4.96
N TYR A 30 -13.03 9.63 5.87
CA TYR A 30 -13.00 9.91 7.31
C TYR A 30 -11.56 10.06 7.84
N GLN A 31 -10.63 9.16 7.47
CA GLN A 31 -9.24 9.28 7.90
C GLN A 31 -8.54 10.52 7.35
N VAL A 32 -8.80 10.87 6.09
CA VAL A 32 -8.29 12.12 5.50
C VAL A 32 -8.86 13.33 6.24
N ALA A 33 -10.17 13.37 6.48
CA ALA A 33 -10.82 14.46 7.21
C ALA A 33 -10.28 14.59 8.65
N ARG A 34 -10.08 13.47 9.35
CA ARG A 34 -9.46 13.40 10.67
C ARG A 34 -8.04 13.91 10.65
N LEU A 35 -7.24 13.54 9.66
CA LEU A 35 -5.88 14.09 9.50
C LEU A 35 -5.92 15.61 9.25
N LEU A 36 -6.84 16.08 8.42
CA LEU A 36 -7.00 17.49 8.11
C LEU A 36 -7.53 18.31 9.29
N SER A 37 -8.29 17.72 10.21
CA SER A 37 -8.77 18.39 11.43
C SER A 37 -7.68 18.52 12.49
N LEU A 38 -6.77 17.54 12.56
CA LEU A 38 -5.60 17.54 13.44
C LEU A 38 -4.48 18.49 12.96
N THR A 39 -4.52 18.93 11.70
CA THR A 39 -3.54 19.88 11.14
C THR A 39 -4.13 21.29 11.07
N ARG A 40 -3.33 22.31 11.39
CA ARG A 40 -3.73 23.73 11.24
C ARG A 40 -3.15 24.27 9.94
N LYS A 41 -3.94 25.05 9.19
CA LYS A 41 -3.40 25.84 8.07
C LYS A 41 -2.37 26.80 8.65
N MET A 42 -1.14 26.75 8.15
CA MET A 42 -0.12 27.73 8.54
C MET A 42 -0.64 29.07 8.07
N GLU A 43 -0.91 29.97 9.02
CA GLU A 43 -1.12 31.36 8.68
C GLU A 43 0.15 31.83 8.00
N THR A 44 0.02 32.50 6.86
CA THR A 44 1.11 33.09 6.09
C THR A 44 1.73 34.24 6.89
N ARG A 45 2.24 33.97 8.09
CA ARG A 45 2.95 34.95 8.91
C ARG A 45 4.32 35.11 8.27
N ARG A 46 4.37 36.09 7.38
CA ARG A 46 5.52 36.93 7.00
C ARG A 46 6.84 36.16 6.88
N ARG A 47 7.32 36.01 5.64
CA ARG A 47 8.78 35.99 5.36
C ARG A 47 9.45 37.02 6.27
N GLY A 48 10.14 36.56 7.30
CA GLY A 48 10.60 37.44 8.36
C GLY A 48 11.16 36.63 9.51
N ARG A 49 12.45 36.30 9.38
CA ARG A 49 13.33 35.71 10.40
C ARG A 49 13.27 34.18 10.53
N ALA A 50 14.13 33.51 9.77
CA ALA A 50 14.63 32.20 10.13
C ALA A 50 15.43 32.31 11.45
N PRO A 51 15.11 31.52 12.49
CA PRO A 51 16.06 31.21 13.55
C PRO A 51 16.78 29.91 13.19
N ASP A 52 18.11 30.02 13.07
CA ASP A 52 19.09 28.95 12.85
C ASP A 52 18.84 27.98 11.69
N GLU A 53 19.31 28.42 10.53
CA GLU A 53 19.67 27.55 9.43
C GLU A 53 20.80 26.61 9.86
N GLY A 54 20.43 25.39 10.26
CA GLY A 54 21.37 24.28 10.29
C GLY A 54 22.06 24.12 8.92
N PRO A 55 23.29 23.58 8.87
CA PRO A 55 24.19 23.61 7.70
C PRO A 55 23.64 22.99 6.39
N LEU A 56 22.44 22.42 6.41
CA LEU A 56 21.75 21.85 5.26
C LEU A 56 20.94 22.88 4.44
N SER A 57 20.61 24.05 4.99
CA SER A 57 19.85 25.08 4.27
C SER A 57 20.72 25.95 3.34
N ALA A 58 21.99 26.17 3.69
CA ALA A 58 22.98 26.80 2.81
C ALA A 58 23.28 26.00 1.52
N ALA A 59 22.86 24.73 1.46
CA ALA A 59 22.99 23.89 0.27
C ALA A 59 21.82 24.01 -0.73
N ARG A 60 20.84 24.89 -0.46
CA ARG A 60 19.71 25.16 -1.38
C ARG A 60 19.94 26.30 -2.37
N SER A 61 21.02 27.08 -2.23
CA SER A 61 21.33 28.21 -3.13
C SER A 61 22.43 27.93 -4.16
N THR A 62 22.86 26.68 -4.32
CA THR A 62 23.80 26.29 -5.39
C THR A 62 23.16 25.20 -6.25
N ASP A 63 22.29 25.69 -7.12
CA ASP A 63 21.74 25.00 -8.28
C ASP A 63 22.85 24.68 -9.29
N GLY A 64 22.80 23.50 -9.94
CA GLY A 64 23.63 23.23 -11.13
C GLY A 64 24.76 22.19 -11.06
N GLN A 65 24.62 21.04 -10.37
CA GLN A 65 25.49 19.88 -10.66
C GLN A 65 24.72 18.55 -10.77
N PRO A 66 24.65 17.93 -11.97
CA PRO A 66 23.89 16.69 -12.22
C PRO A 66 24.52 15.43 -11.60
N GLY A 67 25.69 15.52 -10.97
CA GLY A 67 26.42 14.38 -10.39
C GLY A 67 26.13 14.07 -8.91
N ARG A 68 25.40 14.92 -8.17
CA ARG A 68 25.21 14.76 -6.70
C ARG A 68 23.94 14.02 -6.28
N TRP A 69 23.03 13.70 -7.20
CA TRP A 69 21.82 12.91 -6.89
C TRP A 69 22.17 11.48 -6.47
N SER A 70 23.15 10.86 -7.14
CA SER A 70 23.70 9.55 -6.78
C SER A 70 24.46 9.55 -5.45
N ALA A 71 25.20 10.63 -5.16
CA ALA A 71 25.90 10.82 -3.88
C ALA A 71 24.91 11.05 -2.71
N ARG A 72 23.82 11.79 -2.92
CA ARG A 72 22.74 11.99 -1.94
C ARG A 72 21.92 10.71 -1.70
N LEU A 73 21.74 9.87 -2.71
CA LEU A 73 21.18 8.52 -2.55
C LEU A 73 22.11 7.60 -1.75
N ARG A 74 23.44 7.68 -1.97
CA ARG A 74 24.44 6.90 -1.22
C ARG A 74 24.58 7.30 0.25
N LEU A 75 24.32 8.57 0.59
CA LEU A 75 24.39 9.11 1.97
C LEU A 75 23.05 9.10 2.72
N SER A 76 21.95 8.77 2.06
CA SER A 76 20.64 8.55 2.71
C SER A 76 20.58 7.14 3.31
N ILE A 77 19.59 6.85 4.16
CA ILE A 77 19.32 5.51 4.75
C ILE A 77 19.24 4.39 3.67
N ALA A 78 19.07 4.77 2.40
CA ALA A 78 19.29 3.98 1.20
C ALA A 78 20.65 3.26 1.12
N GLY A 79 21.70 3.75 1.77
CA GLY A 79 23.03 3.14 1.79
C GLY A 79 23.23 2.07 2.88
N THR A 80 22.52 2.13 4.01
CA THR A 80 22.77 1.24 5.16
C THR A 80 21.89 -0.03 5.17
N HIS A 81 20.71 0.01 4.56
CA HIS A 81 19.83 -1.15 4.34
C HIS A 81 19.20 -1.16 2.94
N SER A 82 20.03 -1.02 1.90
CA SER A 82 19.63 -0.95 0.49
C SER A 82 18.66 -2.06 0.08
N LEU A 83 18.89 -3.29 0.55
CA LEU A 83 18.05 -4.45 0.25
C LEU A 83 16.63 -4.30 0.79
N THR A 84 16.45 -3.79 2.02
CA THR A 84 15.11 -3.65 2.61
C THR A 84 14.28 -2.59 1.86
N ILE A 85 14.93 -1.52 1.41
CA ILE A 85 14.26 -0.47 0.62
C ILE A 85 13.89 -1.01 -0.75
N GLY A 86 14.81 -1.71 -1.44
CA GLY A 86 14.53 -2.34 -2.73
C GLY A 86 13.35 -3.31 -2.65
N VAL A 87 13.37 -4.24 -1.69
CA VAL A 87 12.27 -5.19 -1.48
C VAL A 87 10.98 -4.46 -1.12
N SER A 88 11.03 -3.40 -0.33
CA SER A 88 9.84 -2.59 -0.02
C SER A 88 9.24 -1.94 -1.26
N VAL A 89 10.06 -1.33 -2.12
CA VAL A 89 9.57 -0.70 -3.36
C VAL A 89 8.95 -1.74 -4.29
N ILE A 90 9.60 -2.90 -4.44
CA ILE A 90 9.07 -4.01 -5.24
C ILE A 90 7.74 -4.49 -4.65
N PHE A 91 7.69 -4.77 -3.35
CA PHE A 91 6.47 -5.21 -2.66
C PHE A 91 5.30 -4.27 -2.88
N HIS A 92 5.48 -2.96 -2.66
CA HIS A 92 4.39 -1.99 -2.84
C HIS A 92 4.00 -1.83 -4.31
N THR A 93 4.99 -1.83 -5.22
CA THR A 93 4.69 -1.78 -6.67
C THR A 93 3.83 -2.97 -7.08
N LEU A 94 4.21 -4.18 -6.67
CA LEU A 94 3.46 -5.40 -6.99
C LEU A 94 2.09 -5.47 -6.32
N LEU A 95 1.98 -4.98 -5.08
CA LEU A 95 0.71 -4.91 -4.34
C LEU A 95 -0.38 -4.18 -5.12
N PHE A 96 -0.01 -3.17 -5.92
CA PHE A 96 -0.95 -2.44 -6.78
C PHE A 96 -0.98 -2.95 -8.22
N MET A 97 0.19 -3.16 -8.82
CA MET A 97 0.29 -3.48 -10.25
C MET A 97 -0.36 -4.83 -10.56
N VAL A 98 -0.18 -5.85 -9.70
CA VAL A 98 -0.75 -7.17 -9.98
C VAL A 98 -2.28 -7.14 -10.00
N PRO A 99 -3.00 -6.72 -8.95
CA PRO A 99 -4.46 -6.75 -8.98
C PRO A 99 -5.07 -5.81 -10.04
N LEU A 100 -4.42 -4.69 -10.38
CA LEU A 100 -4.95 -3.76 -11.38
C LEU A 100 -4.80 -4.26 -12.82
N PHE A 101 -3.69 -4.93 -13.15
CA PHE A 101 -3.35 -5.33 -14.52
C PHE A 101 -3.49 -6.85 -14.76
N LEU A 102 -4.04 -7.60 -13.80
CA LEU A 102 -4.31 -9.02 -13.94
C LEU A 102 -5.60 -9.24 -14.75
N LEU A 103 -5.54 -10.16 -15.72
CA LEU A 103 -6.62 -10.38 -16.70
C LEU A 103 -7.99 -10.62 -16.05
N ALA A 104 -8.06 -11.48 -15.02
CA ALA A 104 -9.31 -11.79 -14.33
C ALA A 104 -9.95 -10.55 -13.66
N HIS A 105 -9.16 -9.66 -13.06
CA HIS A 105 -9.68 -8.42 -12.49
C HIS A 105 -10.13 -7.46 -13.59
N ASN A 106 -9.41 -7.44 -14.71
CA ASN A 106 -9.78 -6.59 -15.83
C ASN A 106 -11.11 -7.00 -16.48
N ILE A 107 -11.39 -8.30 -16.57
CA ILE A 107 -12.69 -8.82 -17.02
C ILE A 107 -13.81 -8.35 -16.07
N LEU A 108 -13.58 -8.37 -14.76
CA LEU A 108 -14.57 -7.86 -13.79
C LEU A 108 -14.84 -6.35 -13.95
N VAL A 109 -13.79 -5.57 -14.26
CA VAL A 109 -13.92 -4.12 -14.53
C VAL A 109 -14.69 -3.89 -15.82
N ASP A 110 -14.43 -4.69 -16.86
CA ASP A 110 -15.14 -4.63 -18.14
C ASP A 110 -16.62 -5.00 -17.98
N GLU A 111 -16.94 -6.04 -17.21
CA GLU A 111 -18.32 -6.41 -16.90
C GLU A 111 -19.06 -5.36 -16.07
N ALA A 112 -18.36 -4.67 -15.14
CA ALA A 112 -18.97 -3.69 -14.25
C ALA A 112 -19.14 -2.30 -14.89
N TRP A 113 -18.19 -1.87 -15.72
CA TRP A 113 -18.12 -0.50 -16.24
C TRP A 113 -17.99 -0.40 -17.77
N GLY A 114 -17.84 -1.52 -18.48
CA GLY A 114 -17.62 -1.54 -19.94
C GLY A 114 -16.26 -0.99 -20.36
N VAL A 115 -15.28 -0.98 -19.43
CA VAL A 115 -13.93 -0.47 -19.67
C VAL A 115 -12.93 -1.57 -19.37
N SER A 116 -11.98 -1.78 -20.30
CA SER A 116 -10.83 -2.65 -20.09
C SER A 116 -9.54 -1.84 -19.98
N LEU A 117 -8.76 -2.15 -18.96
CA LEU A 117 -7.39 -1.67 -18.77
C LEU A 117 -6.40 -2.53 -19.57
N PHE A 118 -5.13 -2.14 -19.58
CA PHE A 118 -4.07 -3.03 -20.07
C PHE A 118 -4.02 -4.29 -19.19
N ALA A 119 -3.84 -5.47 -19.78
CA ALA A 119 -3.69 -6.72 -19.03
C ALA A 119 -2.32 -7.35 -19.32
N PHE A 120 -1.64 -7.80 -18.27
CA PHE A 120 -0.41 -8.58 -18.44
C PHE A 120 -0.70 -9.97 -18.99
N ARG A 121 0.28 -10.54 -19.70
CA ARG A 121 0.25 -11.95 -20.10
C ARG A 121 0.13 -12.83 -18.84
N GLU A 122 -0.68 -13.89 -18.89
CA GLU A 122 -0.96 -14.75 -17.73
C GLU A 122 0.31 -15.25 -17.03
N LYS A 123 1.29 -15.75 -17.79
CA LYS A 123 2.59 -16.20 -17.26
C LYS A 123 3.35 -15.11 -16.50
N LEU A 124 3.24 -13.85 -16.94
CA LEU A 124 3.89 -12.73 -16.25
C LEU A 124 3.18 -12.44 -14.93
N SER A 125 1.85 -12.40 -14.93
CA SER A 125 1.04 -12.18 -13.72
C SER A 125 1.29 -13.25 -12.66
N ASP A 126 1.43 -14.51 -13.07
CA ASP A 126 1.76 -15.64 -12.18
C ASP A 126 3.15 -15.46 -11.55
N TYR A 127 4.18 -15.16 -12.35
CA TYR A 127 5.52 -14.88 -11.85
C TYR A 127 5.56 -13.68 -10.89
N LEU A 128 4.87 -12.59 -11.23
CA LEU A 128 4.81 -11.40 -10.37
C LEU A 128 4.10 -11.69 -9.05
N THR A 129 3.10 -12.57 -9.04
CA THR A 129 2.41 -13.01 -7.83
C THR A 129 3.33 -13.83 -6.93
N TRP A 130 4.09 -14.78 -7.49
CA TRP A 130 5.12 -15.51 -6.75
C TRP A 130 6.20 -14.58 -6.19
N LEU A 131 6.66 -13.60 -6.97
CA LEU A 131 7.62 -12.59 -6.52
C LEU A 131 7.05 -11.75 -5.36
N PHE A 132 5.77 -11.38 -5.42
CA PHE A 132 5.09 -10.69 -4.32
C PHE A 132 5.06 -11.55 -3.04
N LEU A 133 4.69 -12.83 -3.14
CA LEU A 133 4.69 -13.75 -2.00
C LEU A 133 6.10 -13.98 -1.43
N ALA A 134 7.13 -14.00 -2.27
CA ALA A 134 8.52 -14.03 -1.82
C ALA A 134 8.89 -12.77 -1.01
N CYS A 135 8.41 -11.58 -1.43
CA CYS A 135 8.60 -10.34 -0.67
C CYS A 135 7.86 -10.38 0.68
N VAL A 136 6.63 -10.91 0.71
CA VAL A 136 5.87 -11.15 1.96
C VAL A 136 6.69 -12.02 2.90
N LEU A 137 7.18 -13.16 2.40
CA LEU A 137 7.97 -14.10 3.19
C LEU A 137 9.25 -13.45 3.71
N PHE A 138 9.95 -12.66 2.89
CA PHE A 138 11.11 -11.89 3.33
C PHE A 138 10.77 -10.96 4.51
N PHE A 139 9.67 -10.20 4.44
CA PHE A 139 9.27 -9.32 5.54
C PHE A 139 8.86 -10.08 6.80
N LEU A 140 8.17 -11.20 6.64
CA LEU A 140 7.78 -12.06 7.75
C LEU A 140 9.02 -12.65 8.44
N LEU A 141 9.92 -13.28 7.69
CA LEU A 141 11.16 -13.85 8.20
C LEU A 141 12.05 -12.78 8.83
N ARG A 142 12.20 -11.62 8.19
CA ARG A 142 12.95 -10.49 8.76
C ARG A 142 12.39 -10.05 10.11
N ARG A 143 11.06 -9.99 10.25
CA ARG A 143 10.38 -9.60 11.48
C ARG A 143 10.51 -10.65 12.58
N ILE A 144 10.40 -11.93 12.23
CA ILE A 144 10.53 -13.03 13.18
C ILE A 144 11.99 -13.21 13.58
N LEU A 145 12.94 -13.28 12.66
CA LEU A 145 14.33 -13.66 12.94
C LEU A 145 15.16 -12.54 13.59
N LEU A 146 14.92 -11.27 13.26
CA LEU A 146 15.69 -10.17 13.84
C LEU A 146 15.12 -9.75 15.19
N ALA A 147 15.85 -10.04 16.28
CA ALA A 147 15.46 -9.69 17.66
C ALA A 147 15.09 -8.20 17.82
N ARG A 148 15.85 -7.31 17.16
CA ARG A 148 15.57 -5.86 17.14
C ARG A 148 14.17 -5.53 16.63
N LEU A 149 13.71 -6.22 15.58
CA LEU A 149 12.38 -5.98 15.00
C LEU A 149 11.30 -6.70 15.78
N ARG A 150 11.59 -7.91 16.29
CA ARG A 150 10.65 -8.69 17.10
C ARG A 150 10.24 -7.93 18.38
N ALA A 151 11.19 -7.29 19.04
CA ALA A 151 10.96 -6.54 20.28
C ALA A 151 9.99 -5.35 20.14
N ILE A 152 9.94 -4.73 18.95
CA ILE A 152 9.04 -3.59 18.65
C ILE A 152 7.80 -3.99 17.85
N SER A 153 7.71 -5.25 17.43
CA SER A 153 6.59 -5.72 16.60
C SER A 153 5.39 -6.02 17.46
N SER A 154 4.22 -5.52 17.03
CA SER A 154 2.93 -5.85 17.63
C SER A 154 2.23 -6.96 16.83
N PHE A 155 1.26 -7.64 17.45
CA PHE A 155 0.38 -8.60 16.77
C PHE A 155 -0.24 -8.01 15.49
N GLN A 156 -0.63 -6.72 15.54
CA GLN A 156 -1.20 -6.03 14.38
C GLN A 156 -0.26 -6.02 13.16
N ASP A 157 1.06 -6.02 13.36
CA ASP A 157 2.02 -5.99 12.25
C ASP A 157 2.09 -7.32 11.49
N TYR A 158 1.84 -8.44 12.16
CA TYR A 158 1.72 -9.76 11.53
C TYR A 158 0.36 -9.91 10.85
N TYR A 159 -0.70 -9.44 11.51
CA TYR A 159 -2.06 -9.50 10.98
C TYR A 159 -2.20 -8.72 9.66
N ILE A 160 -1.68 -7.49 9.57
CA ILE A 160 -1.75 -6.71 8.33
C ILE A 160 -0.94 -7.34 7.18
N LEU A 161 0.20 -7.97 7.51
CA LEU A 161 1.02 -8.65 6.50
C LEU A 161 0.30 -9.89 5.96
N PHE A 162 -0.32 -10.66 6.86
CA PHE A 162 -1.19 -11.77 6.49
C PHE A 162 -2.36 -11.29 5.63
N LEU A 163 -3.05 -10.23 6.05
CA LEU A 163 -4.22 -9.71 5.33
C LEU A 163 -3.87 -9.21 3.92
N ALA A 164 -2.69 -8.61 3.74
CA ALA A 164 -2.19 -8.23 2.41
C ALA A 164 -1.78 -9.43 1.55
N ALA A 165 -1.27 -10.50 2.16
CA ALA A 165 -0.81 -11.69 1.45
C ALA A 165 -1.93 -12.67 1.10
N ALA A 166 -2.97 -12.74 1.92
CA ALA A 166 -4.00 -13.77 1.85
C ALA A 166 -4.76 -13.76 0.51
N PRO A 167 -5.21 -12.62 -0.05
CA PRO A 167 -5.85 -12.59 -1.37
C PRO A 167 -4.92 -13.07 -2.49
N PHE A 168 -3.64 -12.71 -2.44
CA PHE A 168 -2.66 -13.14 -3.44
C PHE A 168 -2.43 -14.65 -3.37
N ALA A 169 -2.28 -15.20 -2.16
CA ALA A 169 -2.11 -16.62 -1.95
C ALA A 169 -3.35 -17.41 -2.41
N SER A 170 -4.56 -16.99 -2.01
CA SER A 170 -5.79 -17.69 -2.42
C SER A 170 -6.07 -17.56 -3.92
N GLY A 171 -5.77 -16.42 -4.53
CA GLY A 171 -5.90 -16.21 -5.97
C GLY A 171 -4.94 -17.09 -6.77
N LEU A 172 -3.69 -17.21 -6.30
CA LEU A 172 -2.70 -18.11 -6.88
C LEU A 172 -3.12 -19.59 -6.77
N LEU A 173 -3.61 -20.01 -5.60
CA LEU A 173 -4.13 -21.36 -5.38
C LEU A 173 -5.33 -21.67 -6.28
N ALA A 174 -6.22 -20.69 -6.50
CA ALA A 174 -7.34 -20.81 -7.44
C ALA A 174 -6.85 -20.95 -8.89
N TYR A 175 -5.86 -20.15 -9.30
CA TYR A 175 -5.30 -20.18 -10.65
C TYR A 175 -4.63 -21.51 -10.99
N HIS A 176 -3.81 -22.06 -10.08
CA HIS A 176 -3.16 -23.36 -10.26
C HIS A 176 -4.07 -24.57 -9.95
N GLN A 177 -5.33 -24.32 -9.57
CA GLN A 177 -6.32 -25.35 -9.24
C GLN A 177 -5.82 -26.40 -8.23
N ILE A 178 -4.99 -25.97 -7.27
CA ILE A 178 -4.41 -26.87 -6.25
C ILE A 178 -5.51 -27.42 -5.33
N PHE A 179 -6.54 -26.63 -5.08
CA PHE A 179 -7.75 -27.00 -4.34
C PHE A 179 -8.99 -26.77 -5.21
N ASP A 180 -10.16 -27.10 -4.66
CA ASP A 180 -11.44 -26.79 -5.31
C ASP A 180 -11.51 -25.31 -5.71
N TYR A 181 -11.60 -25.08 -7.01
CA TYR A 181 -11.56 -23.74 -7.61
C TYR A 181 -12.61 -22.83 -6.98
N ARG A 182 -13.83 -23.35 -6.79
CA ARG A 182 -14.94 -22.57 -6.29
C ARG A 182 -14.73 -22.11 -4.86
N THR A 183 -14.18 -22.98 -4.03
CA THR A 183 -13.81 -22.66 -2.65
C THR A 183 -12.70 -21.61 -2.63
N MET A 184 -11.64 -21.78 -3.43
CA MET A 184 -10.51 -20.86 -3.45
C MET A 184 -10.87 -19.47 -3.99
N ILE A 185 -11.68 -19.38 -5.04
CA ILE A 185 -12.11 -18.08 -5.58
C ILE A 185 -13.07 -17.37 -4.62
N THR A 186 -13.96 -18.11 -3.94
CA THR A 186 -14.82 -17.55 -2.89
C THR A 186 -13.96 -16.99 -1.75
N LEU A 187 -12.96 -17.76 -1.32
CA LEU A 187 -12.03 -17.32 -0.29
C LEU A 187 -11.22 -16.09 -0.74
N HIS A 188 -10.77 -16.05 -2.00
CA HIS A 188 -10.08 -14.89 -2.58
C HIS A 188 -10.94 -13.62 -2.54
N MET A 189 -12.20 -13.71 -2.94
CA MET A 189 -13.12 -12.57 -2.88
C MET A 189 -13.34 -12.11 -1.43
N LEU A 190 -13.66 -13.03 -0.51
CA LEU A 190 -13.87 -12.69 0.89
C LEU A 190 -12.62 -12.08 1.55
N LEU A 191 -11.44 -12.64 1.29
CA LEU A 191 -10.18 -12.08 1.80
C LEU A 191 -9.89 -10.71 1.20
N GLY A 192 -10.18 -10.51 -0.08
CA GLY A 192 -10.08 -9.22 -0.76
C GLY A 192 -11.01 -8.17 -0.15
N GLU A 193 -12.27 -8.53 0.10
CA GLU A 193 -13.25 -7.66 0.75
C GLU A 193 -12.85 -7.29 2.18
N ILE A 194 -12.44 -8.27 2.99
CA ILE A 194 -11.95 -8.04 4.37
C ILE A 194 -10.72 -7.12 4.32
N MET A 195 -9.80 -7.34 3.36
CA MET A 195 -8.66 -6.47 3.16
C MET A 195 -9.12 -5.04 2.85
N LEU A 196 -10.01 -4.84 1.87
CA LEU A 196 -10.54 -3.53 1.48
C LEU A 196 -11.18 -2.77 2.65
N VAL A 197 -12.07 -3.43 3.40
CA VAL A 197 -12.72 -2.84 4.59
C VAL A 197 -11.69 -2.44 5.65
N SER A 198 -10.61 -3.23 5.79
CA SER A 198 -9.59 -3.00 6.80
C SER A 198 -8.58 -1.91 6.45
N ILE A 199 -8.44 -1.52 5.17
CA ILE A 199 -7.44 -0.52 4.74
C ILE A 199 -7.52 0.78 5.55
N PRO A 200 -8.67 1.48 5.66
CA PRO A 200 -8.73 2.77 6.36
C PRO A 200 -8.62 2.67 7.89
N PHE A 201 -8.84 1.50 8.49
CA PHE A 201 -8.87 1.35 9.95
C PHE A 201 -7.61 0.71 10.54
N THR A 202 -6.70 0.23 9.69
CA THR A 202 -5.46 -0.42 10.11
C THR A 202 -4.24 0.42 9.76
N LYS A 203 -3.07 -0.08 10.14
CA LYS A 203 -1.78 0.50 9.71
C LYS A 203 -1.64 0.52 8.18
N ILE A 204 -2.45 -0.23 7.41
CA ILE A 204 -2.45 -0.18 5.93
C ILE A 204 -2.84 1.20 5.40
N ALA A 205 -3.56 2.03 6.18
CA ALA A 205 -3.92 3.39 5.79
C ALA A 205 -2.71 4.26 5.41
N HIS A 206 -1.51 3.91 5.87
CA HIS A 206 -0.27 4.58 5.44
C HIS A 206 -0.12 4.60 3.91
N LEU A 207 -0.65 3.60 3.21
CA LEU A 207 -0.56 3.46 1.77
C LEU A 207 -1.06 4.69 1.01
N PHE A 208 -2.20 5.26 1.44
CA PHE A 208 -2.75 6.47 0.83
C PHE A 208 -2.44 7.73 1.65
N LEU A 209 -2.42 7.63 2.99
CA LEU A 209 -2.11 8.78 3.85
C LEU A 209 -0.67 9.27 3.69
N PHE A 210 0.27 8.40 3.31
CA PHE A 210 1.64 8.78 3.00
C PHE A 210 1.68 9.91 1.97
N PHE A 211 0.94 9.77 0.86
CA PHE A 211 0.88 10.81 -0.18
C PHE A 211 0.22 12.09 0.35
N VAL A 212 -0.91 11.98 1.04
CA VAL A 212 -1.63 13.13 1.60
C VAL A 212 -0.73 13.93 2.55
N LEU A 213 -0.08 13.26 3.50
CA LEU A 213 0.84 13.89 4.46
C LEU A 213 2.00 14.57 3.75
N ARG A 214 2.60 13.90 2.76
CA ARG A 214 3.83 14.35 2.11
C ARG A 214 3.65 15.59 1.24
N PHE A 215 2.46 15.76 0.66
CA PHE A 215 2.11 16.92 -0.17
C PHE A 215 1.43 18.05 0.62
N LEU A 216 0.63 17.74 1.66
CA LEU A 216 -0.15 18.76 2.37
C LEU A 216 0.52 19.32 3.64
N VAL A 217 1.33 18.54 4.35
CA VAL A 217 1.92 18.92 5.66
C VAL A 217 3.40 19.27 5.48
N ASN A 218 3.82 20.42 6.01
CA ASN A 218 5.24 20.80 6.05
C ASN A 218 5.96 19.94 7.08
N HIS A 219 6.98 19.22 6.64
CA HIS A 219 7.96 18.54 7.49
C HIS A 219 9.31 18.60 6.77
N GLU A 220 10.41 18.34 7.49
CA GLU A 220 11.79 18.31 6.96
C GLU A 220 11.99 17.45 5.70
N TYR A 221 11.05 16.56 5.40
CA TYR A 221 11.09 15.70 4.25
C TYR A 221 9.98 15.98 3.21
N SER A 222 9.03 16.91 3.39
CA SER A 222 7.89 17.12 2.46
C SER A 222 8.30 17.25 0.98
N LEU A 223 7.58 16.59 0.07
CA LEU A 223 7.82 16.69 -1.38
C LEU A 223 7.08 17.88 -2.03
N GLY A 224 6.11 18.48 -1.33
CA GLY A 224 5.37 19.66 -1.79
C GLY A 224 5.60 20.90 -0.94
N SER A 225 5.04 22.04 -1.36
CA SER A 225 4.92 23.24 -0.53
C SER A 225 3.83 23.00 0.52
N GLY A 226 4.16 22.33 1.62
CA GLY A 226 3.17 22.11 2.68
C GLY A 226 2.59 23.46 3.12
N ARG A 227 1.26 23.48 3.32
CA ARG A 227 0.54 24.70 3.76
C ARG A 227 -0.04 24.53 5.16
N ARG A 228 0.32 23.44 5.84
CA ARG A 228 -0.22 23.05 7.14
C ARG A 228 0.88 22.58 8.09
N ALA A 229 0.71 22.88 9.38
CA ALA A 229 1.55 22.42 10.47
C ALA A 229 0.70 21.57 11.45
N TRP A 230 1.35 20.67 12.20
CA TRP A 230 0.70 19.95 13.29
C TRP A 230 0.21 20.94 14.35
N ARG A 231 -0.96 20.67 14.93
CA ARG A 231 -1.48 21.44 16.06
C ARG A 231 -0.67 21.18 17.32
#